data_AF-A0AAW6NH18-F1
#
_entry.id   AF-A0AAW6NH18-F1
#
_cell.length_a   1.000
_cell.length_b   1.000
_cell.length_c   1.000
_cell.angle_alpha   90.00
_cell.angle_beta   90.00
_cell.angle_gamma   90.00
#
_symmetry.space_group_name_H-M   'P 1'
#
loop_
_entity.id
_entity.type
_entity.pdbx_description
1 polymer ?
#
loop_
_entity_poly.entity_id
_entity_poly.type
_entity_poly.pdbx_seq_one_letter_code
_entity_poly.pdbx_strand_id
1 'polypeptide(L)'
;MAKDKLTEVLEKTDGKRAKTKTLDKIPTDTKSRKLPTEVIKAMSEKFPSAKLSTVKVHVGAEATEACKTLGAKAFISGSDIFLAKSGDAKDSKLLAHELSHVLQQTKGKVPSAKKGKVLTSK
;
A
#
# COMPACT_ATOMS: atom_id res chain seq x y z
N MET A 1 14.79 -12.24 -12.93
CA MET A 1 15.20 -12.25 -11.51
C MET A 1 14.34 -11.34 -10.60
N ALA A 2 13.67 -10.29 -11.09
CA ALA A 2 12.82 -9.44 -10.24
C ALA A 2 11.49 -10.09 -9.80
N LYS A 3 10.89 -10.93 -10.66
CA LYS A 3 9.60 -11.61 -10.41
C LYS A 3 9.66 -12.50 -9.16
N ASP A 4 10.73 -13.29 -9.06
CA ASP A 4 11.00 -14.27 -8.00
C ASP A 4 11.01 -13.65 -6.59
N LYS A 5 11.73 -12.52 -6.42
CA LYS A 5 11.78 -11.79 -5.14
C LYS A 5 10.43 -11.18 -4.73
N LEU A 6 9.55 -10.85 -5.68
CA LEU A 6 8.24 -10.29 -5.34
C LEU A 6 7.25 -11.39 -4.92
N THR A 7 7.31 -12.55 -5.58
CA THR A 7 6.58 -13.76 -5.15
C THR A 7 6.97 -14.19 -3.75
N GLU A 8 8.26 -14.16 -3.40
CA GLU A 8 8.70 -14.49 -2.05
C GLU A 8 8.12 -13.52 -1.00
N VAL A 9 8.03 -12.22 -1.32
CA VAL A 9 7.40 -11.22 -0.44
C VAL A 9 5.90 -11.54 -0.26
N LEU A 10 5.20 -11.88 -1.35
CA LEU A 10 3.79 -12.24 -1.34
C LEU A 10 3.50 -13.47 -0.48
N GLU A 11 4.38 -14.46 -0.51
CA GLU A 11 4.28 -15.66 0.33
C GLU A 11 4.58 -15.35 1.80
N LYS A 12 5.58 -14.52 2.08
CA LYS A 12 5.91 -14.09 3.46
C LYS A 12 4.85 -13.19 4.10
N THR A 13 4.02 -12.54 3.29
CA THR A 13 2.83 -11.81 3.75
C THR A 13 1.60 -12.68 3.92
N ASP A 14 1.60 -13.93 3.47
CA ASP A 14 0.49 -14.85 3.67
C ASP A 14 0.27 -15.10 5.17
N GLY A 15 -0.95 -14.81 5.66
CA GLY A 15 -1.31 -14.89 7.08
C GLY A 15 -1.08 -13.61 7.92
N LYS A 16 -0.31 -12.62 7.45
CA LYS A 16 -0.16 -11.33 8.14
C LYS A 16 -1.20 -10.33 7.61
N ARG A 17 -2.04 -9.78 8.49
CA ARG A 17 -3.08 -8.82 8.10
C ARG A 17 -2.67 -7.40 8.45
N ALA A 18 -3.00 -6.44 7.58
CA ALA A 18 -2.91 -5.03 7.93
C ALA A 18 -3.78 -4.75 9.17
N LYS A 19 -3.34 -3.79 9.98
CA LYS A 19 -4.13 -3.26 11.09
C LYS A 19 -4.91 -2.06 10.60
N THR A 20 -6.21 -2.04 10.89
CA THR A 20 -7.02 -0.84 10.65
C THR A 20 -6.79 0.14 11.78
N LYS A 21 -6.41 1.37 11.43
CA LYS A 21 -6.29 2.51 12.34
C LYS A 21 -7.20 3.64 11.89
N THR A 22 -7.45 4.57 12.80
CA THR A 22 -8.16 5.80 12.50
C THR A 22 -7.20 6.95 12.29
N LEU A 23 -7.46 7.77 11.28
CA LEU A 23 -6.69 8.97 10.99
C LEU A 23 -7.68 10.10 10.68
N ASP A 24 -7.63 11.17 11.45
CA ASP A 24 -8.61 12.25 11.39
C ASP A 24 -8.58 12.99 10.05
N LYS A 25 -7.37 13.22 9.54
CA LYS A 25 -7.11 13.85 8.24
C LYS A 25 -6.27 12.94 7.35
N ILE A 26 -6.82 12.55 6.20
CA ILE A 26 -6.03 11.89 5.15
C ILE A 26 -5.18 12.97 4.46
N PRO A 27 -3.87 12.76 4.25
CA PRO A 27 -3.02 13.69 3.51
C PRO A 27 -3.58 13.98 2.12
N THR A 28 -3.69 15.26 1.75
CA THR A 28 -4.21 15.68 0.45
C THR A 28 -3.15 16.40 -0.36
N ASP A 29 -2.25 17.14 0.29
CA ASP A 29 -1.10 17.80 -0.33
C ASP A 29 0.10 16.84 -0.36
N THR A 30 0.07 15.93 -1.31
CA THR A 30 1.11 14.90 -1.47
C THR A 30 1.48 14.72 -2.93
N LYS A 31 2.75 14.40 -3.18
CA LYS A 31 3.22 14.01 -4.50
C LYS A 31 2.81 12.57 -4.79
N SER A 32 1.82 12.41 -5.66
CA SER A 32 1.37 11.10 -6.12
C SER A 32 2.19 10.61 -7.32
N ARG A 33 2.53 9.32 -7.32
CA ARG A 33 3.09 8.61 -8.48
C ARG A 33 2.30 7.32 -8.74
N LYS A 34 2.35 6.82 -9.97
CA LYS A 34 1.72 5.53 -10.31
C LYS A 34 2.52 4.37 -9.70
N LEU A 35 1.83 3.28 -9.41
CA LEU A 35 2.48 2.04 -8.98
C LEU A 35 3.41 1.52 -10.10
N PRO A 36 4.62 1.01 -9.77
CA PRO A 36 5.49 0.40 -10.77
C PRO A 36 4.82 -0.78 -11.47
N THR A 37 4.97 -0.86 -12.79
CA THR A 37 4.33 -1.89 -13.63
C THR A 37 4.67 -3.31 -13.19
N GLU A 38 5.89 -3.54 -12.69
CA GLU A 38 6.33 -4.83 -12.14
C GLU A 38 5.49 -5.28 -10.94
N VAL A 39 5.15 -4.35 -10.04
CA VAL A 39 4.32 -4.62 -8.86
C VAL A 39 2.89 -4.90 -9.30
N ILE A 40 2.34 -4.08 -10.21
CA ILE A 40 0.99 -4.29 -10.76
C ILE A 40 0.89 -5.70 -11.34
N LYS A 41 1.85 -6.11 -12.17
CA LYS A 41 1.82 -7.41 -12.85
C LYS A 41 1.83 -8.57 -11.86
N ALA A 42 2.79 -8.58 -10.94
CA ALA A 42 2.93 -9.67 -9.97
C ALA A 42 1.75 -9.74 -8.98
N MET A 43 1.21 -8.59 -8.55
CA MET A 43 0.02 -8.58 -7.69
C MET A 43 -1.23 -9.02 -8.46
N SER A 44 -1.38 -8.63 -9.74
CA SER A 44 -2.54 -9.03 -10.55
C SER A 44 -2.54 -10.54 -10.85
N GLU A 45 -1.36 -11.16 -10.96
CA GLU A 45 -1.26 -12.63 -11.09
C GLU A 45 -1.79 -13.35 -9.85
N LYS A 46 -1.57 -12.81 -8.63
CA LYS A 46 -2.05 -13.40 -7.37
C LYS A 46 -3.47 -12.96 -7.01
N PHE A 47 -3.86 -11.76 -7.42
CA PHE A 47 -5.15 -11.14 -7.14
C PHE A 47 -5.77 -10.61 -8.45
N PRO A 48 -6.30 -11.48 -9.31
CA PRO A 48 -6.83 -11.08 -10.63
C PRO A 48 -8.02 -10.12 -10.53
N SER A 49 -8.73 -10.11 -9.40
CA SER A 49 -9.87 -9.24 -9.13
C SER A 49 -9.49 -7.83 -8.66
N ALA A 50 -8.20 -7.57 -8.42
CA ALA A 50 -7.72 -6.31 -7.86
C ALA A 50 -7.45 -5.25 -8.94
N LYS A 51 -8.07 -4.07 -8.80
CA LYS A 51 -7.83 -2.93 -9.71
C LYS A 51 -6.62 -2.12 -9.26
N LEU A 52 -5.43 -2.61 -9.59
CA LEU A 52 -4.17 -2.02 -9.12
C LEU A 52 -3.69 -0.84 -9.98
N SER A 53 -4.14 -0.76 -11.22
CA SER A 53 -3.82 0.36 -12.12
C SER A 53 -4.39 1.70 -11.63
N THR A 54 -5.39 1.69 -10.74
CA THR A 54 -5.94 2.91 -10.12
C THR A 54 -5.22 3.30 -8.84
N VAL A 55 -4.30 2.46 -8.34
CA VAL A 55 -3.58 2.70 -7.09
C VAL A 55 -2.47 3.73 -7.32
N LYS A 56 -2.44 4.76 -6.47
CA LYS A 56 -1.38 5.77 -6.47
C LYS A 56 -0.57 5.68 -5.20
N VAL A 57 0.70 6.05 -5.32
CA VAL A 57 1.64 6.14 -4.21
C VAL A 57 1.91 7.61 -3.92
N HIS A 58 1.50 8.05 -2.75
CA HIS A 58 1.60 9.40 -2.23
C HIS A 58 2.80 9.51 -1.29
N VAL A 59 3.62 10.53 -1.53
CA VAL A 59 4.78 10.87 -0.69
C VAL A 59 4.81 12.38 -0.46
N GLY A 60 5.35 12.84 0.66
CA GLY A 60 5.39 14.26 1.00
C GLY A 60 5.31 14.48 2.49
N ALA A 61 5.41 15.75 2.92
CA ALA A 61 5.41 16.10 4.33
C ALA A 61 4.16 15.58 5.07
N GLU A 62 2.97 15.81 4.54
CA GLU A 62 1.73 15.33 5.17
C GLU A 62 1.67 13.79 5.25
N ALA A 63 2.16 13.07 4.23
CA ALA A 63 2.23 11.61 4.26
C ALA A 63 3.21 11.12 5.33
N THR A 64 4.37 11.77 5.45
CA THR A 64 5.37 11.49 6.48
C THR A 64 4.81 11.70 7.89
N GLU A 65 4.13 12.82 8.12
CA GLU A 65 3.51 13.12 9.41
C GLU A 65 2.40 12.14 9.77
N ALA A 66 1.51 11.81 8.82
CA ALA A 66 0.47 10.81 9.02
C ALA A 66 1.06 9.43 9.36
N CYS A 67 2.08 8.98 8.63
CA CYS A 67 2.81 7.75 8.93
C CYS A 67 3.41 7.77 10.35
N LYS A 68 4.00 8.90 10.76
CA LYS A 68 4.60 9.07 12.09
C LYS A 68 3.55 8.99 13.20
N THR A 69 2.41 9.64 13.03
CA THR A 69 1.25 9.57 13.94
C THR A 69 0.71 8.15 14.04
N LEU A 70 0.67 7.43 12.92
CA LEU A 70 0.26 6.03 12.88
C LEU A 70 1.34 5.07 13.41
N GLY A 71 2.58 5.53 13.60
CA GLY A 71 3.71 4.68 13.96
C GLY A 71 3.99 3.59 12.91
N ALA A 72 3.76 3.90 11.64
CA ALA A 72 3.90 2.99 10.51
C ALA A 72 4.84 3.59 9.44
N LYS A 73 5.50 2.73 8.64
CA LYS A 73 6.32 3.18 7.51
C LYS A 73 5.47 3.55 6.29
N ALA A 74 4.30 2.91 6.19
CA ALA A 74 3.35 3.10 5.12
C ALA A 74 1.94 2.90 5.66
N PHE A 75 0.96 3.52 5.01
CA PHE A 75 -0.44 3.22 5.23
C PHE A 75 -1.21 3.33 3.92
N ILE A 76 -2.37 2.68 3.87
CA ILE A 76 -3.24 2.67 2.71
C ILE A 76 -4.59 3.26 3.11
N SER A 77 -5.05 4.23 2.34
CA SER A 77 -6.35 4.87 2.50
C SER A 77 -7.15 4.65 1.23
N GLY A 78 -8.19 3.81 1.32
CA GLY A 78 -8.92 3.38 0.14
C GLY A 78 -8.02 2.66 -0.85
N SER A 79 -7.84 3.26 -2.03
CA SER A 79 -7.01 2.70 -3.11
C SER A 79 -5.64 3.36 -3.20
N ASP A 80 -5.29 4.27 -2.30
CA ASP A 80 -4.06 5.06 -2.35
C ASP A 80 -3.11 4.66 -1.22
N ILE A 81 -1.81 4.55 -1.54
CA ILE A 81 -0.74 4.22 -0.61
C ILE A 81 -0.02 5.49 -0.22
N PHE A 82 0.22 5.70 1.06
CA PHE A 82 0.99 6.80 1.61
C PHE A 82 2.25 6.26 2.28
N LEU A 83 3.41 6.82 1.94
CA LEU A 83 4.68 6.37 2.51
C LEU A 83 5.34 7.46 3.36
N ALA A 84 6.03 7.02 4.41
CA ALA A 84 6.76 7.90 5.30
C ALA A 84 7.96 8.56 4.61
N LYS A 85 8.60 7.87 3.66
CA LYS A 85 9.75 8.40 2.91
C LYS A 85 9.56 8.28 1.41
N SER A 86 9.98 9.30 0.69
CA SER A 86 9.93 9.33 -0.78
C SER A 86 10.77 8.24 -1.44
N GLY A 87 11.83 7.77 -0.78
CA GLY A 87 12.71 6.68 -1.26
C GLY A 87 12.01 5.33 -1.32
N ASP A 88 11.13 5.06 -0.34
CA ASP A 88 10.39 3.80 -0.23
C ASP A 88 9.42 3.59 -1.39
N ALA A 89 8.97 4.66 -2.06
CA ALA A 89 8.08 4.54 -3.22
C ALA A 89 8.80 4.12 -4.50
N LYS A 90 10.13 3.89 -4.46
CA LYS A 90 10.88 3.17 -5.49
C LYS A 90 11.10 1.70 -5.10
N ASP A 91 10.78 1.31 -3.87
CA ASP A 91 10.97 -0.05 -3.39
C ASP A 91 9.75 -0.90 -3.76
N SER A 92 9.86 -1.61 -4.89
CA SER A 92 8.80 -2.49 -5.38
C SER A 92 8.38 -3.55 -4.37
N LYS A 93 9.32 -4.03 -3.53
CA LYS A 93 9.03 -5.06 -2.52
C LYS A 93 8.14 -4.53 -1.42
N LEU A 94 8.43 -3.33 -0.91
CA LEU A 94 7.61 -2.66 0.09
C LEU A 94 6.23 -2.40 -0.48
N LEU A 95 6.14 -1.87 -1.70
CA LEU A 95 4.84 -1.63 -2.34
C LEU A 95 4.03 -2.92 -2.49
N ALA A 96 4.66 -4.02 -2.91
CA ALA A 96 4.02 -5.33 -2.97
C ALA A 96 3.58 -5.84 -1.60
N HIS A 97 4.42 -5.67 -0.57
CA HIS A 97 4.12 -6.06 0.81
C HIS A 97 2.86 -5.34 1.32
N GLU A 98 2.82 -4.02 1.18
CA GLU A 98 1.70 -3.21 1.63
C GLU A 98 0.42 -3.52 0.83
N LEU A 99 0.51 -3.70 -0.49
CA LEU A 99 -0.64 -4.10 -1.32
C LEU A 99 -1.20 -5.45 -0.89
N SER A 100 -0.33 -6.41 -0.63
CA SER A 100 -0.73 -7.77 -0.26
C SER A 100 -1.64 -7.77 0.95
N HIS A 101 -1.29 -7.01 1.98
CA HIS A 101 -2.10 -6.91 3.18
C HIS A 101 -3.49 -6.33 2.92
N VAL A 102 -3.58 -5.34 2.03
CA VAL A 102 -4.85 -4.72 1.68
C VAL A 102 -5.72 -5.67 0.89
N LEU A 103 -5.15 -6.34 -0.11
CA LEU A 103 -5.86 -7.33 -0.90
C LEU A 103 -6.28 -8.52 -0.05
N GLN A 104 -5.43 -9.00 0.86
CA GLN A 104 -5.81 -10.06 1.81
C GLN A 104 -6.95 -9.60 2.74
N GLN A 105 -6.89 -8.38 3.27
CA GLN A 105 -7.94 -7.87 4.17
C GLN A 105 -9.28 -7.72 3.47
N THR A 106 -9.27 -7.41 2.19
CA THR A 106 -10.46 -7.10 1.39
C THR A 106 -10.95 -8.25 0.53
N LYS A 107 -10.40 -9.46 0.72
CA LYS A 107 -10.65 -10.64 -0.14
C LYS A 107 -10.42 -10.33 -1.64
N GLY A 108 -9.32 -9.67 -1.94
CA GLY A 108 -8.84 -9.40 -3.31
C GLY A 108 -9.44 -8.16 -3.95
N LYS A 109 -9.96 -7.19 -3.18
CA LYS A 109 -10.58 -5.96 -3.70
C LYS A 109 -9.94 -4.71 -3.13
N VAL A 110 -9.42 -3.83 -3.97
CA VAL A 110 -8.94 -2.52 -3.46
C VAL A 110 -10.08 -1.81 -2.70
N PRO A 111 -9.89 -1.43 -1.42
CA PRO A 111 -10.96 -0.81 -0.64
C PRO A 111 -11.25 0.58 -1.18
N SER A 112 -12.52 0.99 -1.07
CA SER A 112 -12.90 2.39 -1.29
C SER A 112 -12.51 3.21 -0.07
N ALA A 113 -12.05 4.44 -0.27
CA ALA A 113 -11.69 5.34 0.81
C ALA A 113 -12.89 5.56 1.75
N LYS A 114 -12.80 5.05 2.99
CA LYS A 114 -13.77 5.36 4.05
C LYS A 114 -13.17 6.44 4.92
N LYS A 115 -13.91 7.53 5.09
CA LYS A 115 -13.50 8.69 5.90
C LYS A 115 -13.05 8.20 7.28
N GLY A 116 -11.82 8.55 7.64
CA GLY A 116 -11.26 8.25 8.96
C GLY A 116 -10.66 6.85 9.15
N LYS A 117 -10.67 5.94 8.18
CA LYS A 117 -10.09 4.58 8.33
C LYS A 117 -8.93 4.35 7.36
N VAL A 118 -7.77 3.99 7.91
CA VAL A 118 -6.56 3.67 7.18
C VAL A 118 -6.04 2.28 7.56
N LEU A 119 -5.33 1.65 6.65
CA LEU A 119 -4.72 0.34 6.85
C LEU A 119 -3.21 0.53 6.99
N THR A 120 -2.63 0.08 8.08
CA THR A 120 -1.20 0.19 8.34
C THR A 120 -0.60 -1.19 8.47
N SER A 121 0.54 -1.44 7.84
CA SER A 121 1.38 -2.60 8.19
C SER A 121 2.50 -2.19 9.15
N LYS A 122 2.92 -3.13 10.00
CA LYS A 122 3.96 -2.93 11.03
C LYS A 122 5.20 -3.73 10.68
#